data_AF-A0A6M0CBW4-F1
#
_entry.id   AF-A0A6M0CBW4-F1
#
_cell.length_a   1.000
_cell.length_b   1.000
_cell.length_c   1.000
_cell.angle_alpha   90.00
_cell.angle_beta   90.00
_cell.angle_gamma   90.00
#
_symmetry.space_group_name_H-M   'P 1'
#
loop_
_entity.id
_entity.type
_entity.pdbx_description
1 polymer ?
#
loop_
_entity_poly.entity_id
_entity_poly.type
_entity_poly.pdbx_seq_one_letter_code
_entity_poly.pdbx_strand_id
1 'polypeptide(L)'
;MRILIAITSAALISRPELLFPVVVAQAHLCKLNGYSALAAFSYSWYGALLCVNPANIESGYQSGQLAMALLERFDARKEKCSVYNMVSTFVNPWKKHARTSLEALLEGAQRGLDVGELVYASYCIENYCAYLFLTGTDLVTVSQEQDSYLEFMVKIKNDYAAGNISIWRQLGANLLGKSTNIERLSGDYFDEVTAEENWQAFKLGWSLFNLYLAKTMLAYYCQNWEGAIANATLATSYAISVGAWMPIAINNFYYSLALLANWENVSSESDREKIIALVPRHRHRDVPRSPAESDR
;
A
#
# COMPACT_ATOMS: atom_id res chain seq x y z
N MET A 1 -26.55 3.43 -6.83
CA MET A 1 -25.27 2.74 -7.12
C MET A 1 -24.35 3.54 -8.03
N ARG A 2 -24.66 3.72 -9.33
CA ARG A 2 -23.74 4.39 -10.28
C ARG A 2 -23.24 5.77 -9.84
N ILE A 3 -24.13 6.64 -9.32
CA ILE A 3 -23.76 7.97 -8.81
C ILE A 3 -22.78 7.85 -7.63
N LEU A 4 -23.08 6.99 -6.65
CA LEU A 4 -22.23 6.80 -5.47
C LEU A 4 -20.83 6.26 -5.84
N ILE A 5 -20.76 5.36 -6.82
CA ILE A 5 -19.48 4.85 -7.34
C ILE A 5 -18.71 5.98 -8.04
N ALA A 6 -19.36 6.74 -8.92
CA ALA A 6 -18.72 7.85 -9.64
C ALA A 6 -18.14 8.92 -8.71
N ILE A 7 -18.78 9.18 -7.56
CA ILE A 7 -18.28 10.16 -6.58
C ILE A 7 -17.24 9.57 -5.59
N THR A 8 -16.96 8.26 -5.62
CA THR A 8 -16.07 7.62 -4.64
C THR A 8 -14.66 8.19 -4.71
N SER A 9 -14.07 8.31 -5.91
CA SER A 9 -12.74 8.91 -6.09
C SER A 9 -12.72 10.40 -5.75
N ALA A 10 -13.79 11.14 -6.08
CA ALA A 10 -13.91 12.55 -5.72
C ALA A 10 -13.99 12.75 -4.21
N ALA A 11 -14.73 11.89 -3.50
CA ALA A 11 -14.80 11.90 -2.03
C ALA A 11 -13.42 11.58 -1.43
N LEU A 12 -12.73 10.55 -1.92
CA LEU A 12 -11.38 10.21 -1.47
C LEU A 12 -10.40 11.39 -1.55
N ILE A 13 -10.44 12.16 -2.65
CA ILE A 13 -9.46 13.24 -2.90
C ILE A 13 -9.87 14.53 -2.19
N SER A 14 -11.16 14.91 -2.27
CA SER A 14 -11.61 16.24 -1.83
C SER A 14 -12.12 16.31 -0.40
N ARG A 15 -12.74 15.22 0.09
CA ARG A 15 -13.34 15.11 1.44
C ARG A 15 -13.27 13.67 1.96
N PRO A 16 -12.08 13.20 2.38
CA PRO A 16 -11.86 11.82 2.81
C PRO A 16 -12.82 11.34 3.90
N GLU A 17 -13.32 12.25 4.75
CA GLU A 17 -14.31 11.97 5.79
C GLU A 17 -15.66 11.45 5.25
N LEU A 18 -15.98 11.74 3.98
CA LEU A 18 -17.20 11.26 3.32
C LEU A 18 -17.03 9.88 2.67
N LEU A 19 -15.80 9.39 2.52
CA LEU A 19 -15.52 8.15 1.80
C LEU A 19 -16.23 6.95 2.44
N PHE A 20 -16.10 6.79 3.76
CA PHE A 20 -16.73 5.67 4.47
C PHE A 20 -18.27 5.73 4.41
N PRO A 21 -18.94 6.86 4.71
CA PRO A 21 -20.38 7.00 4.49
C PRO A 21 -20.84 6.67 3.06
N VAL A 22 -20.10 7.13 2.03
CA VAL A 22 -20.43 6.85 0.62
C VAL A 22 -20.37 5.36 0.33
N VAL A 23 -19.31 4.67 0.76
CA VAL A 23 -19.14 3.23 0.52
C VAL A 23 -20.15 2.40 1.32
N VAL A 24 -20.45 2.79 2.57
CA VAL A 24 -21.51 2.14 3.37
C VAL A 24 -22.87 2.30 2.71
N ALA A 25 -23.20 3.49 2.16
CA ALA A 25 -24.44 3.70 1.43
C ALA A 25 -24.54 2.80 0.18
N GLN A 26 -23.43 2.57 -0.52
CA GLN A 26 -23.39 1.63 -1.64
C GLN A 26 -23.70 0.19 -1.18
N ALA A 27 -23.03 -0.29 -0.12
CA ALA A 27 -23.25 -1.63 0.41
C ALA A 27 -24.70 -1.81 0.93
N HIS A 28 -25.25 -0.79 1.59
CA HIS A 28 -26.63 -0.78 2.05
C HIS A 28 -27.63 -0.89 0.89
N LEU A 29 -27.43 -0.14 -0.20
CA LEU A 29 -28.28 -0.24 -1.38
C LEU A 29 -28.21 -1.62 -2.05
N CYS A 30 -27.03 -2.24 -2.08
CA CYS A 30 -26.86 -3.62 -2.56
C CYS A 30 -27.65 -4.61 -1.69
N LYS A 31 -27.64 -4.44 -0.37
CA LYS A 31 -28.41 -5.28 0.55
C LYS A 31 -29.92 -5.14 0.37
N LEU A 32 -30.41 -3.91 0.11
CA LEU A 32 -31.84 -3.64 -0.06
C LEU A 32 -32.40 -4.09 -1.42
N ASN A 33 -31.62 -3.93 -2.49
CA ASN A 33 -32.11 -4.10 -3.86
C ASN A 33 -31.52 -5.34 -4.58
N GLY A 34 -30.70 -6.12 -3.88
CA GLY A 34 -29.96 -7.23 -4.45
C GLY A 34 -28.64 -6.82 -5.13
N TYR A 35 -27.90 -7.82 -5.60
CA TYR A 35 -26.57 -7.64 -6.15
C TYR A 35 -26.56 -7.47 -7.66
N SER A 36 -25.56 -6.72 -8.13
CA SER A 36 -25.21 -6.53 -9.56
C SER A 36 -23.68 -6.51 -9.68
N ALA A 37 -23.13 -6.42 -10.90
CA ALA A 37 -21.69 -6.25 -11.14
C ALA A 37 -21.07 -5.13 -10.29
N LEU A 38 -21.78 -4.00 -10.11
CA LEU A 38 -21.34 -2.86 -9.32
C LEU A 38 -21.19 -3.15 -7.82
N ALA A 39 -21.84 -4.20 -7.32
CA ALA A 39 -21.68 -4.61 -5.93
C ALA A 39 -20.26 -5.10 -5.64
N ALA A 40 -19.56 -5.69 -6.64
CA ALA A 40 -18.18 -6.12 -6.48
C ALA A 40 -17.27 -4.94 -6.09
N PHE A 41 -17.37 -3.83 -6.82
CA PHE A 41 -16.67 -2.58 -6.50
C PHE A 41 -16.97 -2.07 -5.08
N SER A 42 -18.26 -2.06 -4.70
CA SER A 42 -18.66 -1.53 -3.40
C SER A 42 -18.17 -2.39 -2.24
N TYR A 43 -18.22 -3.72 -2.36
CA TYR A 43 -17.72 -4.62 -1.33
C TYR A 43 -16.19 -4.68 -1.29
N SER A 44 -15.48 -4.43 -2.40
CA SER A 44 -14.01 -4.34 -2.37
C SER A 44 -13.55 -3.09 -1.63
N TRP A 45 -14.20 -1.94 -1.88
CA TRP A 45 -13.96 -0.70 -1.14
C TRP A 45 -14.36 -0.83 0.33
N TYR A 46 -15.51 -1.44 0.62
CA TYR A 46 -15.96 -1.65 1.99
C TYR A 46 -14.98 -2.52 2.77
N GLY A 47 -14.49 -3.60 2.14
CA GLY A 47 -13.46 -4.46 2.73
C GLY A 47 -12.17 -3.70 3.05
N ALA A 48 -11.67 -2.93 2.09
CA ALA A 48 -10.46 -2.13 2.27
C ALA A 48 -10.58 -1.11 3.41
N LEU A 49 -11.72 -0.43 3.53
CA LEU A 49 -11.95 0.55 4.61
C LEU A 49 -12.10 -0.11 5.98
N LEU A 50 -12.67 -1.31 6.05
CA LEU A 50 -12.73 -2.07 7.30
C LEU A 50 -11.34 -2.50 7.77
N CYS A 51 -10.46 -2.93 6.85
CA CYS A 51 -9.10 -3.37 7.17
C CYS A 51 -8.20 -2.28 7.77
N VAL A 52 -8.60 -0.99 7.73
CA VAL A 52 -7.87 0.09 8.41
C VAL A 52 -7.84 -0.12 9.93
N ASN A 53 -8.90 -0.71 10.50
CA ASN A 53 -8.97 -1.04 11.91
C ASN A 53 -8.63 -2.53 12.10
N PRO A 54 -7.58 -2.87 12.88
CA PRO A 54 -7.22 -4.27 13.16
C PRO A 54 -8.37 -5.13 13.68
N ALA A 55 -9.30 -4.56 14.45
CA ALA A 55 -10.47 -5.27 14.98
C ALA A 55 -11.45 -5.74 13.90
N ASN A 56 -11.40 -5.13 12.71
CA ASN A 56 -12.33 -5.38 11.61
C ASN A 56 -11.69 -6.12 10.42
N ILE A 57 -10.43 -6.56 10.53
CA ILE A 57 -9.70 -7.25 9.45
C ILE A 57 -10.49 -8.46 8.94
N GLU A 58 -11.09 -9.24 9.83
CA GLU A 58 -11.85 -10.43 9.43
C GLU A 58 -13.09 -10.06 8.58
N SER A 59 -13.88 -9.10 9.04
CA SER A 59 -15.02 -8.58 8.29
C SER A 59 -14.59 -7.95 6.95
N GLY A 60 -13.46 -7.23 6.96
CA GLY A 60 -12.88 -6.65 5.75
C GLY A 60 -12.47 -7.72 4.72
N TYR A 61 -11.85 -8.79 5.20
CA TYR A 61 -11.48 -9.95 4.38
C TYR A 61 -12.70 -10.66 3.78
N GLN A 62 -13.73 -10.93 4.58
CA GLN A 62 -14.98 -11.53 4.09
C GLN A 62 -15.65 -10.65 3.03
N SER A 63 -15.64 -9.32 3.22
CA SER A 63 -16.13 -8.37 2.22
C SER A 63 -15.32 -8.42 0.91
N GLY A 64 -13.99 -8.54 1.01
CA GLY A 64 -13.13 -8.71 -0.16
C GLY A 64 -13.39 -10.03 -0.90
N GLN A 65 -13.60 -11.14 -0.18
CA GLN A 65 -13.95 -12.42 -0.82
C GLN A 65 -15.32 -12.36 -1.49
N LEU A 66 -16.30 -11.69 -0.87
CA LEU A 66 -17.60 -11.43 -1.47
C LEU A 66 -17.46 -10.61 -2.76
N ALA A 67 -16.60 -9.58 -2.77
CA ALA A 67 -16.33 -8.78 -3.96
C ALA A 67 -15.78 -9.64 -5.12
N MET A 68 -14.82 -10.52 -4.83
CA MET A 68 -14.27 -11.45 -5.83
C MET A 68 -15.32 -12.42 -6.37
N ALA A 69 -16.13 -13.02 -5.49
CA ALA A 69 -17.22 -13.91 -5.91
C ALA A 69 -18.28 -13.18 -6.77
N LEU A 70 -18.55 -11.91 -6.47
CA LEU A 70 -19.47 -11.09 -7.26
C LEU A 70 -18.90 -10.73 -8.64
N LEU A 71 -17.59 -10.53 -8.78
CA LEU A 71 -16.96 -10.34 -10.09
C LEU A 71 -17.21 -11.55 -11.00
N GLU A 72 -16.96 -12.75 -10.48
CA GLU A 72 -17.12 -14.01 -11.21
C GLU A 72 -18.58 -14.25 -11.56
N ARG A 73 -19.48 -14.12 -10.59
CA ARG A 73 -20.91 -14.35 -10.76
C ARG A 73 -21.54 -13.48 -11.86
N PHE A 74 -21.08 -12.23 -12.01
CA PHE A 74 -21.66 -11.28 -12.95
C PHE A 74 -20.82 -11.05 -14.21
N ASP A 75 -19.71 -11.78 -14.41
CA ASP A 75 -18.70 -11.52 -15.46
C ASP A 75 -18.38 -10.01 -15.56
N ALA A 76 -18.12 -9.39 -14.40
CA ALA A 76 -17.99 -7.94 -14.25
C ALA A 76 -16.61 -7.45 -14.73
N ARG A 77 -16.38 -7.53 -16.04
CA ARG A 77 -15.05 -7.29 -16.65
C ARG A 77 -14.53 -5.88 -16.42
N LYS A 78 -15.40 -4.87 -16.38
CA LYS A 78 -15.01 -3.46 -16.19
C LYS A 78 -14.57 -3.20 -14.75
N GLU A 79 -15.24 -3.83 -13.79
CA GLU A 79 -14.96 -3.68 -12.37
C GLU A 79 -13.75 -4.51 -11.92
N LYS A 80 -13.35 -5.51 -12.71
CA LYS A 80 -12.27 -6.44 -12.36
C LYS A 80 -10.96 -5.75 -11.97
N CYS A 81 -10.51 -4.76 -12.74
CA CYS A 81 -9.27 -4.03 -12.44
C CYS A 81 -9.31 -3.33 -11.08
N SER A 82 -10.39 -2.59 -10.79
CA SER A 82 -10.52 -1.84 -9.54
C SER A 82 -10.71 -2.76 -8.34
N VAL A 83 -11.52 -3.81 -8.46
CA VAL A 83 -11.71 -4.79 -7.39
C VAL A 83 -10.41 -5.54 -7.10
N TYR A 84 -9.66 -5.95 -8.13
CA TYR A 84 -8.37 -6.60 -7.97
C TYR A 84 -7.36 -5.70 -7.26
N ASN A 85 -7.28 -4.42 -7.65
CA ASN A 85 -6.46 -3.44 -6.93
C ASN A 85 -6.88 -3.37 -5.45
N MET A 86 -8.16 -3.14 -5.17
CA MET A 86 -8.64 -2.93 -3.80
C MET A 86 -8.42 -4.15 -2.90
N VAL A 87 -8.78 -5.35 -3.37
CA VAL A 87 -8.68 -6.58 -2.58
C VAL A 87 -7.23 -7.01 -2.42
N SER A 88 -6.43 -6.97 -3.48
CA SER A 88 -5.04 -7.44 -3.45
C SER A 88 -4.12 -6.52 -2.66
N THR A 89 -4.41 -5.21 -2.67
CA THR A 89 -3.57 -4.19 -2.02
C THR A 89 -3.97 -3.96 -0.56
N PHE A 90 -5.27 -3.87 -0.24
CA PHE A 90 -5.74 -3.39 1.07
C PHE A 90 -6.41 -4.44 1.94
N VAL A 91 -6.68 -5.63 1.40
CA VAL A 91 -7.45 -6.67 2.12
C VAL A 91 -6.64 -7.94 2.30
N ASN A 92 -6.22 -8.56 1.20
CA ASN A 92 -5.50 -9.84 1.21
C ASN A 92 -4.23 -9.84 2.08
N PRO A 93 -3.38 -8.80 2.08
CA PRO A 93 -2.13 -8.83 2.83
C PRO A 93 -2.29 -8.99 4.35
N TRP A 94 -3.49 -8.69 4.89
CA TRP A 94 -3.79 -8.84 6.31
C TRP A 94 -4.19 -10.26 6.72
N LYS A 95 -4.37 -11.17 5.75
CA LYS A 95 -4.79 -12.56 5.98
C LYS A 95 -3.95 -13.58 5.20
N LYS A 96 -3.27 -13.14 4.15
CA LYS A 96 -2.41 -13.95 3.28
C LYS A 96 -1.08 -13.22 3.10
N HIS A 97 -0.04 -13.97 2.76
CA HIS A 97 1.26 -13.38 2.46
C HIS A 97 1.15 -12.42 1.26
N ALA A 98 1.70 -11.22 1.34
CA ALA A 98 1.54 -10.19 0.30
C ALA A 98 1.99 -10.62 -1.12
N ARG A 99 2.93 -11.58 -1.21
CA ARG A 99 3.34 -12.21 -2.49
C ARG A 99 2.16 -12.83 -3.25
N THR A 100 1.12 -13.32 -2.56
CA THR A 100 -0.07 -13.90 -3.22
C THR A 100 -0.91 -12.85 -3.96
N SER A 101 -0.65 -11.56 -3.75
CA SER A 101 -1.31 -10.46 -4.44
C SER A 101 -0.67 -10.11 -5.78
N LEU A 102 0.57 -10.54 -6.05
CA LEU A 102 1.33 -10.10 -7.24
C LEU A 102 0.64 -10.50 -8.56
N GLU A 103 0.23 -11.76 -8.68
CA GLU A 103 -0.44 -12.27 -9.89
C GLU A 103 -1.77 -11.55 -10.12
N ALA A 104 -2.57 -11.36 -9.06
CA ALA A 104 -3.82 -10.62 -9.15
C ALA A 104 -3.58 -9.14 -9.53
N LEU A 105 -2.53 -8.49 -9.04
CA LEU A 105 -2.22 -7.11 -9.44
C LEU A 105 -1.88 -7.04 -10.94
N LEU A 106 -1.06 -7.96 -11.46
CA LEU A 106 -0.76 -8.02 -12.90
C LEU A 106 -1.98 -8.32 -13.75
N GLU A 107 -2.79 -9.29 -13.35
CA GLU A 107 -4.04 -9.61 -14.06
C GLU A 107 -4.98 -8.40 -14.07
N GLY A 108 -5.12 -7.74 -12.92
CA GLY A 108 -5.93 -6.53 -12.77
C GLY A 108 -5.45 -5.41 -13.68
N ALA A 109 -4.14 -5.14 -13.71
CA ALA A 109 -3.52 -4.18 -14.60
C ALA A 109 -3.82 -4.48 -16.07
N GLN A 110 -3.55 -5.70 -16.53
CA GLN A 110 -3.81 -6.10 -17.92
C GLN A 110 -5.28 -5.94 -18.28
N ARG A 111 -6.20 -6.34 -17.41
CA ARG A 111 -7.65 -6.14 -17.64
C ARG A 111 -7.99 -4.66 -17.75
N GLY A 112 -7.42 -3.82 -16.88
CA GLY A 112 -7.61 -2.37 -16.93
C GLY A 112 -7.15 -1.76 -18.24
N LEU A 113 -5.98 -2.18 -18.75
CA LEU A 113 -5.47 -1.75 -20.05
C LEU A 113 -6.39 -2.17 -21.20
N ASP A 114 -6.88 -3.42 -21.20
CA ASP A 114 -7.76 -3.95 -22.24
C ASP A 114 -9.10 -3.19 -22.35
N VAL A 115 -9.60 -2.65 -21.23
CA VAL A 115 -10.90 -1.97 -21.16
C VAL A 115 -10.81 -0.44 -21.02
N GLY A 116 -9.59 0.13 -21.03
CA GLY A 116 -9.34 1.56 -20.94
C GLY A 116 -9.42 2.16 -19.53
N GLU A 117 -9.42 1.35 -18.48
CA GLU A 117 -9.40 1.77 -17.07
C GLU A 117 -7.96 2.08 -16.60
N LEU A 118 -7.35 3.11 -17.21
CA LEU A 118 -5.94 3.44 -17.03
C LEU A 118 -5.57 3.83 -15.58
N VAL A 119 -6.50 4.45 -14.84
CA VAL A 119 -6.25 4.90 -13.46
C VAL A 119 -6.01 3.71 -12.54
N TYR A 120 -6.93 2.74 -12.51
CA TYR A 120 -6.76 1.55 -11.69
C TYR A 120 -5.68 0.61 -12.24
N ALA A 121 -5.46 0.57 -13.55
CA ALA A 121 -4.35 -0.18 -14.12
C ALA A 121 -2.99 0.34 -13.62
N SER A 122 -2.85 1.67 -13.54
CA SER A 122 -1.65 2.30 -12.98
C SER A 122 -1.46 1.96 -11.51
N TYR A 123 -2.53 2.02 -10.70
CA TYR A 123 -2.47 1.62 -9.29
C TYR A 123 -2.09 0.15 -9.11
N CYS A 124 -2.62 -0.76 -9.93
CA CYS A 124 -2.22 -2.16 -9.90
C CYS A 124 -0.71 -2.33 -10.15
N ILE A 125 -0.17 -1.63 -11.15
CA ILE A 125 1.25 -1.69 -11.51
C ILE A 125 2.13 -1.08 -10.42
N GLU A 126 1.76 0.09 -9.89
CA GLU A 126 2.49 0.74 -8.77
C GLU A 126 2.56 -0.19 -7.55
N ASN A 127 1.43 -0.79 -7.18
CA ASN A 127 1.36 -1.74 -6.07
C ASN A 127 2.15 -3.02 -6.36
N TYR A 128 2.12 -3.52 -7.59
CA TYR A 128 2.93 -4.66 -8.01
C TYR A 128 4.43 -4.36 -7.84
N CYS A 129 4.91 -3.22 -8.36
CA CYS A 129 6.31 -2.80 -8.25
C CYS A 129 6.77 -2.66 -6.79
N ALA A 130 5.94 -2.07 -5.92
CA ALA A 130 6.22 -1.95 -4.50
C ALA A 130 6.25 -3.33 -3.81
N TYR A 131 5.26 -4.19 -4.09
CA TYR A 131 5.17 -5.51 -3.44
C TYR A 131 6.24 -6.47 -3.92
N LEU A 132 6.64 -6.39 -5.19
CA LEU A 132 7.73 -7.19 -5.74
C LEU A 132 9.03 -6.95 -4.96
N PHE A 133 9.33 -5.67 -4.67
CA PHE A 133 10.45 -5.26 -3.83
C PHE A 133 10.26 -5.71 -2.37
N LEU A 134 9.12 -5.39 -1.77
CA LEU A 134 8.87 -5.60 -0.34
C LEU A 134 8.66 -7.06 0.09
N THR A 135 8.48 -7.99 -0.85
CA THR A 135 8.25 -9.41 -0.57
C THR A 135 9.50 -10.29 -0.76
N GLY A 136 10.68 -9.66 -0.85
CA GLY A 136 11.98 -10.36 -0.85
C GLY A 136 12.30 -11.06 -2.16
N THR A 137 11.80 -10.54 -3.29
CA THR A 137 12.25 -10.97 -4.62
C THR A 137 13.68 -10.47 -4.86
N ASP A 138 14.49 -11.23 -5.61
CA ASP A 138 15.85 -10.83 -5.96
C ASP A 138 15.89 -9.44 -6.63
N LEU A 139 16.83 -8.58 -6.20
CA LEU A 139 16.89 -7.18 -6.62
C LEU A 139 17.18 -7.00 -8.12
N VAL A 140 17.86 -7.95 -8.78
CA VAL A 140 18.11 -7.88 -10.23
C VAL A 140 16.80 -8.07 -10.98
N THR A 141 16.01 -9.08 -10.61
CA THR A 141 14.67 -9.32 -11.17
C THR A 141 13.73 -8.15 -10.90
N VAL A 142 13.72 -7.65 -9.65
CA VAL A 142 12.90 -6.49 -9.27
C VAL A 142 13.22 -5.28 -10.15
N SER A 143 14.51 -5.02 -10.37
CA SER A 143 14.97 -3.89 -11.18
C SER A 143 14.49 -3.98 -12.63
N GLN A 144 14.57 -5.16 -13.24
CA GLN A 144 14.16 -5.39 -14.64
C GLN A 144 12.66 -5.19 -14.84
N GLU A 145 11.84 -5.72 -13.93
CA GLU A 145 10.39 -5.54 -13.95
C GLU A 145 10.02 -4.07 -13.75
N GLN A 146 10.62 -3.40 -12.76
CA GLN A 146 10.36 -1.99 -12.48
C GLN A 146 10.81 -1.08 -13.63
N ASP A 147 11.92 -1.36 -14.31
CA ASP A 147 12.36 -0.61 -15.49
C ASP A 147 11.30 -0.67 -16.60
N SER A 148 10.78 -1.87 -16.88
CA SER A 148 9.75 -2.08 -17.91
C SER A 148 8.45 -1.30 -17.60
N TYR A 149 8.01 -1.31 -16.35
CA TYR A 149 6.82 -0.57 -15.94
C TYR A 149 7.05 0.93 -15.84
N LEU A 150 8.26 1.38 -15.48
CA LEU A 150 8.62 2.79 -15.48
C LEU A 150 8.57 3.36 -16.90
N GLU A 151 9.19 2.67 -17.87
CA GLU A 151 9.11 3.04 -19.29
C GLU A 151 7.65 3.12 -19.78
N PHE A 152 6.83 2.16 -19.36
CA PHE A 152 5.40 2.15 -19.69
C PHE A 152 4.66 3.36 -19.09
N MET A 153 4.89 3.70 -17.82
CA MET A 153 4.24 4.84 -17.16
C MET A 153 4.64 6.17 -17.81
N VAL A 154 5.91 6.33 -18.17
CA VAL A 154 6.40 7.50 -18.91
C VAL A 154 5.73 7.58 -20.28
N LYS A 155 5.60 6.46 -21.01
CA LYS A 155 4.96 6.42 -22.33
C LYS A 155 3.49 6.86 -22.29
N ILE A 156 2.76 6.51 -21.23
CA ILE A 156 1.36 6.93 -21.05
C ILE A 156 1.22 8.30 -20.34
N LYS A 157 2.33 8.99 -20.06
CA LYS A 157 2.38 10.30 -19.37
C LYS A 157 1.74 10.27 -17.99
N ASN A 158 1.90 9.16 -17.27
CA ASN A 158 1.49 9.06 -15.87
C ASN A 158 2.69 9.32 -14.96
N ASP A 159 3.06 10.60 -14.84
CA ASP A 159 4.23 11.04 -14.07
C ASP A 159 4.09 10.72 -12.57
N TYR A 160 2.86 10.70 -12.05
CA TYR A 160 2.57 10.32 -10.67
C TYR A 160 2.96 8.86 -10.40
N ALA A 161 2.49 7.94 -11.25
CA ALA A 161 2.82 6.53 -11.14
C ALA A 161 4.31 6.25 -11.38
N ALA A 162 4.89 6.90 -12.40
CA ALA A 162 6.32 6.82 -12.68
C ALA A 162 7.14 7.25 -11.45
N GLY A 163 6.79 8.37 -10.82
CA GLY A 163 7.45 8.86 -9.61
C GLY A 163 7.41 7.86 -8.45
N ASN A 164 6.25 7.24 -8.18
CA ASN A 164 6.15 6.23 -7.12
C ASN A 164 6.97 4.96 -7.41
N ILE A 165 6.99 4.48 -8.67
CA ILE A 165 7.80 3.32 -9.07
C ILE A 165 9.29 3.66 -8.95
N SER A 166 9.68 4.87 -9.35
CA SER A 166 11.06 5.36 -9.29
C SER A 166 11.66 5.33 -7.88
N ILE A 167 10.87 5.56 -6.82
CA ILE A 167 11.35 5.45 -5.42
C ILE A 167 11.93 4.06 -5.17
N TRP A 168 11.15 3.02 -5.47
CA TRP A 168 11.53 1.63 -5.24
C TRP A 168 12.68 1.20 -6.16
N ARG A 169 12.66 1.68 -7.41
CA ARG A 169 13.72 1.41 -8.39
C ARG A 169 15.06 2.00 -7.97
N GLN A 170 15.05 3.24 -7.48
CA GLN A 170 16.24 3.92 -6.96
C GLN A 170 16.72 3.25 -5.69
N LEU A 171 15.84 2.88 -4.75
CA LEU A 171 16.23 2.12 -3.56
C LEU A 171 16.92 0.81 -3.95
N GLY A 172 16.39 0.08 -4.93
CA GLY A 172 17.04 -1.12 -5.47
C GLY A 172 18.43 -0.83 -6.06
N ALA A 173 18.60 0.28 -6.79
CA ALA A 173 19.90 0.70 -7.32
C ALA A 173 20.90 1.04 -6.20
N ASN A 174 20.46 1.72 -5.14
CA ASN A 174 21.28 2.01 -3.97
C ASN A 174 21.78 0.72 -3.30
N LEU A 175 20.88 -0.25 -3.06
CA LEU A 175 21.23 -1.51 -2.41
C LEU A 175 22.11 -2.43 -3.27
N LEU A 176 22.06 -2.27 -4.60
CA LEU A 176 22.96 -2.94 -5.55
C LEU A 176 24.32 -2.23 -5.69
N GLY A 177 24.58 -1.13 -4.97
CA GLY A 177 25.81 -0.36 -5.06
C GLY A 177 25.96 0.42 -6.38
N LYS A 178 24.85 0.71 -7.07
CA LYS A 178 24.83 1.47 -8.33
C LYS A 178 24.62 2.97 -8.13
N SER A 179 24.33 3.43 -6.91
CA SER A 179 24.21 4.86 -6.58
C SER A 179 25.58 5.45 -6.24
N THR A 180 25.81 6.72 -6.60
CA THR A 180 27.00 7.48 -6.22
C THR A 180 27.05 7.77 -4.73
N ASN A 181 25.89 7.99 -4.10
CA ASN A 181 25.74 8.10 -2.66
C ASN A 181 24.66 7.12 -2.20
N ILE A 182 25.09 6.08 -1.45
CA ILE A 182 24.18 5.06 -0.96
C ILE A 182 23.17 5.61 0.05
N GLU A 183 23.48 6.68 0.79
CA GLU A 183 22.63 7.19 1.87
C GLU A 183 21.46 8.06 1.38
N ARG A 184 21.43 8.39 0.08
CA ARG A 184 20.43 9.27 -0.52
C ARG A 184 19.69 8.57 -1.64
N LEU A 185 18.37 8.74 -1.69
CA LEU A 185 17.57 8.28 -2.84
C LEU A 185 17.68 9.28 -4.00
N SER A 186 18.90 9.57 -4.44
CA SER A 186 19.16 10.41 -5.60
C SER A 186 20.15 9.71 -6.54
N GLY A 187 19.74 9.52 -7.80
CA GLY A 187 20.53 8.86 -8.83
C GLY A 187 19.81 8.87 -10.18
N ASP A 188 20.13 7.90 -11.03
CA ASP A 188 19.63 7.84 -12.42
C ASP A 188 18.10 7.74 -12.53
N TYR A 189 17.43 7.22 -11.50
CA TYR A 189 15.99 6.89 -11.57
C TYR A 189 15.11 7.85 -10.77
N PHE A 190 15.67 8.55 -9.79
CA PHE A 190 14.89 9.36 -8.85
C PHE A 190 15.78 10.43 -8.20
N ASP A 191 15.19 11.57 -7.84
CA ASP A 191 15.83 12.59 -7.02
C ASP A 191 14.93 12.93 -5.83
N GLU A 192 15.35 12.50 -4.63
CA GLU A 192 14.56 12.67 -3.41
C GLU A 192 14.27 14.13 -3.09
N VAL A 193 15.18 15.07 -3.37
CA VAL A 193 15.01 16.48 -2.98
C VAL A 193 13.90 17.11 -3.80
N THR A 194 14.05 17.04 -5.13
CA THR A 194 13.06 17.61 -6.06
C THR A 194 11.69 16.93 -5.88
N ALA A 195 11.65 15.61 -5.67
CA ALA A 195 10.40 14.90 -5.47
C ALA A 195 9.73 15.26 -4.13
N GLU A 196 10.49 15.32 -3.03
CA GLU A 196 9.99 15.67 -1.70
C GLU A 196 9.38 17.08 -1.69
N GLU A 197 10.08 18.08 -2.23
CA GLU A 197 9.60 19.46 -2.32
C GLU A 197 8.29 19.56 -3.11
N ASN A 198 8.23 18.94 -4.28
CA ASN A 198 7.03 18.93 -5.11
C ASN A 198 5.87 18.23 -4.41
N TRP A 199 6.08 17.04 -3.84
CA TRP A 199 5.02 16.27 -3.22
C TRP A 199 4.51 16.89 -1.92
N GLN A 200 5.36 17.60 -1.17
CA GLN A 200 4.91 18.42 -0.04
C GLN A 200 4.03 19.58 -0.51
N ALA A 201 4.44 20.30 -1.57
CA ALA A 201 3.67 21.42 -2.12
C ALA A 201 2.27 20.98 -2.61
N PHE A 202 2.19 19.82 -3.27
CA PHE A 202 0.93 19.25 -3.75
C PHE A 202 0.21 18.36 -2.72
N LYS A 203 0.77 18.20 -1.50
CA LYS A 203 0.22 17.37 -0.42
C LYS A 203 -0.04 15.92 -0.83
N LEU A 204 0.87 15.33 -1.61
CA LEU A 204 0.76 13.94 -2.10
C LEU A 204 1.17 12.94 -1.01
N GLY A 205 0.30 12.76 -0.01
CA GLY A 205 0.61 11.96 1.19
C GLY A 205 0.98 10.50 0.92
N TRP A 206 0.40 9.87 -0.12
CA TRP A 206 0.78 8.51 -0.52
C TRP A 206 2.25 8.42 -0.99
N SER A 207 2.68 9.37 -1.82
CA SER A 207 4.05 9.43 -2.35
C SER A 207 5.06 9.81 -1.26
N LEU A 208 4.67 10.73 -0.36
CA LEU A 208 5.48 11.08 0.81
C LEU A 208 5.65 9.90 1.77
N PHE A 209 4.58 9.14 2.04
CA PHE A 209 4.69 7.91 2.82
C PHE A 209 5.70 6.93 2.20
N ASN A 210 5.58 6.68 0.89
CA ASN A 210 6.50 5.82 0.15
C ASN A 210 7.95 6.28 0.24
N LEU A 211 8.19 7.57 0.01
CA LEU A 211 9.51 8.17 0.05
C LEU A 211 10.14 7.99 1.42
N TYR A 212 9.44 8.37 2.49
CA TYR A 212 9.97 8.26 3.84
C TYR A 212 10.16 6.80 4.28
N LEU A 213 9.30 5.87 3.83
CA LEU A 213 9.52 4.44 4.05
C LEU A 213 10.81 3.96 3.38
N ALA A 214 11.02 4.30 2.10
CA ALA A 214 12.25 3.94 1.40
C ALA A 214 13.50 4.54 2.06
N LYS A 215 13.44 5.81 2.48
CA LYS A 215 14.52 6.47 3.24
C LYS A 215 14.77 5.80 4.59
N THR A 216 13.71 5.34 5.26
CA THR A 216 13.80 4.58 6.52
C THR A 216 14.57 3.28 6.32
N MET A 217 14.21 2.51 5.29
CA MET A 217 14.89 1.27 4.95
C MET A 217 16.36 1.52 4.61
N LEU A 218 16.63 2.52 3.78
CA LEU A 218 17.98 2.87 3.35
C LEU A 218 18.88 3.29 4.52
N ALA A 219 18.38 4.19 5.37
CA ALA A 219 19.10 4.65 6.57
C ALA A 219 19.37 3.49 7.54
N TYR A 220 18.42 2.57 7.70
CA TYR A 220 18.62 1.37 8.51
C TYR A 220 19.74 0.48 7.95
N TYR A 221 19.78 0.23 6.63
CA TYR A 221 20.87 -0.54 6.02
C TYR A 221 22.24 0.16 6.10
N CYS A 222 22.25 1.50 6.10
CA CYS A 222 23.46 2.29 6.30
C CYS A 222 23.85 2.48 7.77
N GLN A 223 23.15 1.83 8.71
CA GLN A 223 23.35 1.97 10.15
C GLN A 223 23.14 3.39 10.71
N ASN A 224 22.44 4.24 9.96
CA ASN A 224 22.01 5.55 10.42
C ASN A 224 20.67 5.43 11.17
N TRP A 225 20.74 5.01 12.42
CA TRP A 225 19.56 4.71 13.24
C TRP A 225 18.69 5.93 13.49
N GLU A 226 19.30 7.08 13.77
CA GLU A 226 18.59 8.34 14.00
C GLU A 226 17.85 8.80 12.74
N GLY A 227 18.50 8.72 11.58
CA GLY A 227 17.88 9.00 10.28
C GLY A 227 16.73 8.03 9.98
N ALA A 228 16.88 6.75 10.28
CA ALA A 228 15.81 5.77 10.10
C ALA A 228 14.60 6.09 11.00
N ILE A 229 14.82 6.41 12.28
CA ILE A 229 13.79 6.83 13.23
C ILE A 229 13.06 8.09 12.75
N ALA A 230 13.81 9.11 12.31
CA ALA A 230 13.26 10.37 11.83
C ALA A 230 12.36 10.16 10.59
N ASN A 231 12.87 9.42 9.59
CA ASN A 231 12.10 9.11 8.39
C ASN A 231 10.87 8.24 8.71
N ALA A 232 10.98 7.24 9.59
CA ALA A 232 9.84 6.38 9.95
C ALA A 232 8.74 7.16 10.67
N THR A 233 9.12 8.16 11.47
CA THR A 233 8.20 9.09 12.13
C THR A 233 7.47 9.95 11.10
N LEU A 234 8.19 10.48 10.11
CA LEU A 234 7.58 11.22 9.00
C LEU A 234 6.64 10.33 8.19
N ALA A 235 7.04 9.10 7.82
CA ALA A 235 6.15 8.14 7.16
C ALA A 235 4.87 7.89 7.97
N THR A 236 4.99 7.70 9.28
CA THR A 236 3.83 7.52 10.18
C THR A 236 2.88 8.71 10.16
N SER A 237 3.38 9.94 10.03
CA SER A 237 2.53 11.13 9.92
C SER A 237 1.63 11.13 8.67
N TYR A 238 2.04 10.41 7.61
CA TYR A 238 1.27 10.24 6.37
C TYR A 238 0.42 8.95 6.33
N ALA A 239 0.41 8.14 7.40
CA ALA A 239 -0.26 6.83 7.44
C ALA A 239 -1.76 6.89 7.07
N ILE A 240 -2.45 7.99 7.39
CA ILE A 240 -3.86 8.17 7.03
C ILE A 240 -4.08 8.18 5.50
N SER A 241 -3.08 8.61 4.74
CA SER A 241 -3.15 8.69 3.27
C SER A 241 -3.07 7.33 2.59
N VAL A 242 -2.48 6.34 3.26
CA VAL A 242 -2.29 4.98 2.72
C VAL A 242 -3.28 3.96 3.28
N GLY A 243 -4.02 4.32 4.34
CA GLY A 243 -5.06 3.45 4.92
C GLY A 243 -4.53 2.06 5.28
N ALA A 244 -5.19 1.01 4.79
CA ALA A 244 -4.84 -0.38 5.07
C ALA A 244 -3.76 -0.96 4.13
N TRP A 245 -2.90 -0.12 3.56
CA TRP A 245 -1.86 -0.57 2.64
C TRP A 245 -0.75 -1.33 3.38
N MET A 246 -0.38 -2.53 2.92
CA MET A 246 0.59 -3.41 3.59
C MET A 246 1.92 -2.73 4.00
N PRO A 247 2.52 -1.82 3.22
CA PRO A 247 3.76 -1.13 3.58
C PRO A 247 3.71 -0.35 4.90
N ILE A 248 2.52 -0.06 5.46
CA ILE A 248 2.40 0.44 6.84
C ILE A 248 3.02 -0.53 7.86
N ALA A 249 2.88 -1.84 7.66
CA ALA A 249 3.48 -2.86 8.50
C ALA A 249 5.00 -2.91 8.33
N ILE A 250 5.50 -2.67 7.11
CA ILE A 250 6.94 -2.60 6.83
C ILE A 250 7.55 -1.36 7.49
N ASN A 251 6.89 -0.21 7.44
CA ASN A 251 7.34 0.98 8.17
C ASN A 251 7.46 0.69 9.67
N ASN A 252 6.43 0.08 10.26
CA ASN A 252 6.43 -0.28 11.68
C ASN A 252 7.57 -1.26 12.03
N PHE A 253 7.87 -2.21 11.13
CA PHE A 253 8.96 -3.16 11.28
C PHE A 253 10.32 -2.47 11.32
N TYR A 254 10.68 -1.70 10.29
CA TYR A 254 11.95 -0.98 10.25
C TYR A 254 12.05 0.10 11.33
N TYR A 255 10.93 0.74 11.67
CA TYR A 255 10.89 1.70 12.75
C TYR A 255 11.25 1.03 14.08
N SER A 256 10.62 -0.10 14.39
CA SER A 256 10.91 -0.87 15.61
C SER A 256 12.36 -1.35 15.64
N LEU A 257 12.90 -1.81 14.51
CA LEU A 257 14.30 -2.21 14.42
C LEU A 257 15.26 -1.04 14.66
N ALA A 258 14.99 0.12 14.06
CA ALA A 258 15.82 1.31 14.24
C ALA A 258 15.79 1.81 15.70
N LEU A 259 14.62 1.79 16.36
CA LEU A 259 14.51 2.15 17.77
C LEU A 259 15.28 1.20 18.69
N LEU A 260 15.23 -0.11 18.40
CA LEU A 260 16.00 -1.11 19.15
C LEU A 260 17.51 -0.99 18.89
N ALA A 261 17.92 -0.76 17.64
CA ALA A 261 19.31 -0.55 17.28
C ALA A 261 19.90 0.72 17.91
N ASN A 262 19.08 1.78 18.06
CA ASN A 262 19.51 3.03 18.69
C ASN A 262 19.46 3.00 20.22
N TRP A 263 19.06 1.89 20.85
CA TRP A 263 18.77 1.81 22.29
C TRP A 263 19.91 2.31 23.18
N GLU A 264 21.16 1.96 22.84
CA GLU A 264 22.34 2.35 23.62
C GLU A 264 22.64 3.85 23.54
N ASN A 265 22.25 4.52 22.45
CA ASN A 265 22.42 5.97 22.26
C ASN A 265 21.34 6.78 22.98
N VAL A 266 20.27 6.14 23.45
CA VAL A 266 19.21 6.82 24.20
C VAL A 266 19.65 6.96 25.65
N SER A 267 19.97 8.19 26.04
CA SER A 267 20.47 8.55 27.36
C SER A 267 19.36 8.85 28.39
N SER A 268 18.12 9.08 27.95
CA SER A 268 16.99 9.36 28.85
C SER A 268 16.10 8.12 29.05
N GLU A 269 15.80 7.80 30.31
CA GLU A 269 14.90 6.69 30.67
C GLU A 269 13.48 6.93 30.12
N SER A 270 13.05 8.18 30.03
CA SER A 270 11.76 8.56 29.44
C SER A 270 11.68 8.23 27.94
N ASP A 271 12.77 8.42 27.19
CA ASP A 271 12.79 8.09 25.76
C ASP A 271 12.90 6.58 25.53
N ARG A 272 13.56 5.86 26.44
CA ARG A 272 13.55 4.39 26.50
C ARG A 272 12.15 3.83 26.75
N GLU A 273 11.39 4.41 27.68
CA GLU A 273 10.00 4.04 27.92
C GLU A 273 9.10 4.32 26.70
N LYS A 274 9.33 5.43 25.98
CA LYS A 274 8.61 5.71 24.71
C LYS A 274 8.89 4.65 23.65
N ILE A 275 10.14 4.22 23.50
CA ILE A 275 10.53 3.13 22.59
C ILE A 275 9.80 1.84 22.98
N ILE A 276 9.84 1.47 24.26
CA ILE A 276 9.14 0.29 24.77
C ILE A 276 7.63 0.40 24.61
N ALA A 277 7.03 1.60 24.62
CA ALA A 277 5.59 1.78 24.39
C ALA A 277 5.19 1.70 22.90
N LEU A 278 6.10 2.04 21.98
CA LEU A 278 5.88 2.01 20.53
C LEU A 278 5.98 0.58 19.98
N VAL A 279 6.97 -0.21 20.42
CA VAL A 279 7.21 -1.58 19.90
C VAL A 279 6.02 -2.56 20.09
N PRO A 280 5.30 -2.59 21.23
CA PRO A 280 4.14 -3.46 21.45
C PRO A 280 2.89 -3.02 20.71
N ARG A 281 2.73 -1.72 20.37
CA ARG A 281 1.61 -1.26 19.53
C ARG A 281 1.70 -1.79 18.10
N HIS A 282 2.88 -2.26 17.68
CA HIS A 282 3.14 -2.86 16.38
C HIS A 282 3.16 -4.40 16.41
N ARG A 283 3.13 -5.03 17.59
CA ARG A 283 2.80 -6.46 17.72
C ARG A 283 1.28 -6.59 17.74
N HIS A 284 0.72 -7.27 16.75
CA HIS A 284 -0.68 -7.69 16.77
C HIS A 284 -1.04 -8.24 18.16
N ARG A 285 -2.04 -7.66 18.81
CA ARG A 285 -2.83 -8.40 19.81
C ARG A 285 -3.33 -9.63 19.10
N ASP A 286 -2.93 -10.80 19.58
CA ASP A 286 -3.25 -12.09 19.00
C ASP A 286 -4.69 -12.13 18.52
N VAL A 287 -4.87 -12.23 17.20
CA VAL A 287 -6.15 -12.63 16.63
C VAL A 287 -6.31 -14.09 17.04
N PRO A 288 -7.32 -14.44 17.86
CA PRO A 288 -7.49 -15.83 18.27
C PRO A 288 -7.65 -16.67 17.01
N ARG A 289 -6.77 -17.67 16.85
CA ARG A 289 -6.93 -18.68 15.81
C ARG A 289 -8.31 -19.30 16.01
N SER A 290 -9.15 -19.21 14.98
CA SER A 290 -10.39 -19.98 14.90
C SER A 290 -10.03 -21.46 15.11
N PRO A 291 -10.67 -22.16 16.06
CA PRO A 291 -10.54 -23.60 16.17
C PRO A 291 -11.45 -24.20 15.09
N ALA A 292 -10.86 -24.54 13.95
CA ALA A 292 -11.41 -25.55 13.08
C ALA A 292 -10.45 -26.75 13.11
N GLU A 293 -11.04 -27.93 13.33
CA GLU A 293 -10.47 -29.27 13.10
C GLU A 293 -9.71 -29.93 14.28
N SER A 294 -10.48 -30.29 15.30
CA SER A 294 -10.40 -31.55 16.06
C SER A 294 -11.77 -31.70 16.73
N ASP A 295 -12.67 -32.61 16.40
CA ASP A 295 -12.57 -34.04 16.15
C ASP A 295 -13.86 -34.48 15.42
N ARG A 296 -13.75 -35.57 14.64
CA ARG A 296 -14.76 -36.63 14.38
C ARG A 296 -16.24 -36.26 14.24
#